data_AF-A0A6G6ZSC2-F1
#
_entry.id   AF-A0A6G6ZSC2-F1
#
_cell.length_a   1.000
_cell.length_b   1.000
_cell.length_c   1.000
_cell.angle_alpha   90.00
_cell.angle_beta   90.00
_cell.angle_gamma   90.00
#
_symmetry.space_group_name_H-M   'P 1'
#
loop_
_entity.id
_entity.type
_entity.pdbx_description
1 polymer ?
#
loop_
_entity_poly.entity_id
_entity_poly.type
_entity_poly.pdbx_seq_one_letter_code
_entity_poly.pdbx_strand_id
1 'polypeptide(L)'
;MPTSMVRGALLLLGSLLLAGCAGLQSQDQINYAHCRLVGQAAKAEKFDVVLQEADLCLEKNQLSKPMQSLVYWLKSDAYANFKRYPQAIAAKEKSIELDGTPNARAVLDLSRLYREAGNPQKALELVQSNLDANLGEAGKGAGFNMPTYYHLGQALYDLGQYREAAEAYSAGLQRQPDYAWAFYHRGLAYEKLGLADDARGDFSSFAKLVDQQYVEPQHQAKLAEYKISLP
;
A
#
# COMPACT_ATOMS: atom_id res chain seq x y z
N MET A 1 -51.21 -31.48 -67.34
CA MET A 1 -50.55 -30.46 -66.49
C MET A 1 -51.60 -29.85 -65.59
N PRO A 2 -51.37 -29.64 -64.28
CA PRO A 2 -50.58 -30.48 -63.39
C PRO A 2 -51.28 -30.80 -62.02
N THR A 3 -50.90 -31.95 -61.42
CA THR A 3 -50.64 -32.17 -59.96
C THR A 3 -51.69 -31.77 -58.91
N SER A 4 -52.44 -32.71 -58.31
CA SER A 4 -52.13 -33.49 -57.06
C SER A 4 -52.25 -32.68 -55.75
N MET A 5 -53.18 -33.02 -54.82
CA MET A 5 -52.94 -33.85 -53.61
C MET A 5 -51.82 -33.31 -52.70
N VAL A 6 -51.93 -33.18 -51.36
CA VAL A 6 -52.45 -34.11 -50.33
C VAL A 6 -53.00 -33.35 -49.09
N ARG A 7 -53.81 -34.02 -48.26
CA ARG A 7 -54.31 -33.58 -46.93
C ARG A 7 -53.19 -33.27 -45.92
N GLY A 8 -53.46 -32.39 -44.95
CA GLY A 8 -52.67 -32.27 -43.72
C GLY A 8 -53.52 -31.84 -42.53
N ALA A 9 -53.86 -32.79 -41.66
CA ALA A 9 -54.36 -32.52 -40.31
C ALA A 9 -53.37 -33.14 -39.32
N LEU A 10 -52.83 -32.34 -38.39
CA LEU A 10 -52.15 -32.87 -37.20
C LEU A 10 -52.16 -31.80 -36.10
N LEU A 11 -52.69 -32.16 -34.93
CA LEU A 11 -52.47 -31.43 -33.68
C LEU A 11 -51.08 -31.81 -33.15
N LEU A 12 -50.28 -30.83 -32.75
CA LEU A 12 -49.08 -31.07 -31.94
C LEU A 12 -49.03 -30.10 -30.75
N LEU A 13 -49.11 -30.70 -29.56
CA LEU A 13 -48.79 -30.04 -28.30
C LEU A 13 -47.29 -29.74 -28.24
N GLY A 14 -46.92 -28.47 -28.13
CA GLY A 14 -45.54 -27.99 -28.04
C GLY A 14 -45.24 -27.35 -26.69
N SER A 15 -45.02 -28.20 -25.68
CA SER A 15 -44.32 -27.95 -24.40
C SER A 15 -43.98 -26.50 -24.00
N LEU A 16 -44.55 -26.03 -22.89
CA LEU A 16 -43.96 -24.96 -22.09
C LEU A 16 -42.54 -25.37 -21.67
N LEU A 17 -41.52 -24.72 -22.23
CA LEU A 17 -40.19 -24.73 -21.63
C LEU A 17 -40.18 -23.75 -20.45
N LEU A 18 -40.52 -24.27 -19.27
CA LEU A 18 -40.11 -23.69 -17.99
C LEU A 18 -38.59 -23.86 -17.83
N ALA A 19 -37.82 -23.15 -18.65
CA ALA A 19 -36.40 -22.97 -18.43
C ALA A 19 -36.24 -22.13 -17.16
N GLY A 20 -35.84 -22.77 -16.07
CA GLY A 20 -35.80 -22.13 -14.75
C GLY A 20 -34.88 -20.91 -14.74
N CYS A 21 -35.33 -19.85 -14.07
CA CYS A 21 -34.54 -18.66 -13.79
C CYS A 21 -33.43 -18.94 -12.74
N ALA A 22 -32.52 -19.85 -13.05
CA ALA A 22 -31.19 -19.85 -12.43
C ALA A 22 -30.48 -18.59 -12.95
N GLY A 23 -30.47 -17.54 -12.13
CA GLY A 23 -30.15 -16.18 -12.57
C GLY A 23 -28.80 -16.08 -13.27
N LEU A 24 -28.83 -15.72 -14.55
CA LEU A 24 -27.69 -15.17 -15.27
C LEU A 24 -27.27 -13.88 -14.55
N GLN A 25 -26.23 -13.97 -13.73
CA GLN A 25 -25.60 -12.78 -13.16
C GLN A 25 -25.10 -11.91 -14.31
N SER A 26 -25.31 -10.59 -14.21
CA SER A 26 -24.70 -9.69 -15.21
C SER A 26 -23.18 -9.77 -15.09
N GLN A 27 -22.46 -9.51 -16.19
CA GLN A 27 -21.00 -9.46 -16.16
C GLN A 27 -20.50 -8.49 -15.07
N ASP A 28 -21.23 -7.41 -14.81
CA ASP A 28 -20.90 -6.43 -13.77
C ASP A 28 -21.02 -7.05 -12.37
N GLN A 29 -22.05 -7.87 -12.11
CA GLN A 29 -22.20 -8.58 -10.83
C GLN A 29 -21.03 -9.55 -10.58
N ILE A 30 -20.52 -10.19 -11.64
CA ILE A 30 -19.34 -11.06 -11.57
C ILE A 30 -18.09 -10.22 -11.26
N ASN A 31 -17.88 -9.11 -11.98
CA ASN A 31 -16.73 -8.22 -11.76
C ASN A 31 -16.71 -7.64 -10.32
N TYR A 32 -17.86 -7.20 -9.79
CA TYR A 32 -17.96 -6.75 -8.40
C TYR A 32 -17.71 -7.87 -7.37
N ALA A 33 -17.97 -9.13 -7.71
CA ALA A 33 -17.61 -10.26 -6.85
C ALA A 33 -16.08 -10.41 -6.75
N HIS A 34 -15.36 -10.35 -7.87
CA HIS A 34 -13.89 -10.32 -7.89
C HIS A 34 -13.35 -9.15 -7.06
N CYS A 35 -13.85 -7.93 -7.26
CA CYS A 35 -13.40 -6.76 -6.49
C CYS A 35 -13.60 -6.89 -4.97
N ARG A 36 -14.67 -7.56 -4.52
CA ARG A 36 -14.87 -7.92 -3.11
C ARG A 36 -13.83 -8.94 -2.63
N LEU A 37 -13.51 -9.93 -3.44
CA LEU A 37 -12.52 -10.96 -3.12
C LEU A 37 -11.11 -10.36 -2.99
N VAL A 38 -10.73 -9.37 -3.81
CA VAL A 38 -9.47 -8.60 -3.66
C VAL A 38 -9.36 -8.02 -2.24
N GLY A 39 -10.39 -7.30 -1.78
CA GLY A 39 -10.38 -6.70 -0.44
C GLY A 39 -10.38 -7.71 0.71
N GLN A 40 -11.08 -8.84 0.55
CA GLN A 40 -11.09 -9.93 1.53
C GLN A 40 -9.74 -10.66 1.59
N ALA A 41 -9.13 -10.93 0.44
CA ALA A 41 -7.81 -11.56 0.32
C ALA A 41 -6.72 -10.66 0.90
N ALA A 42 -6.76 -9.35 0.63
CA ALA A 42 -5.82 -8.38 1.18
C ALA A 42 -5.89 -8.31 2.71
N LYS A 43 -7.11 -8.26 3.29
CA LYS A 43 -7.31 -8.31 4.75
C LYS A 43 -6.83 -9.63 5.38
N ALA A 44 -6.80 -10.72 4.60
CA ALA A 44 -6.29 -12.03 5.02
C ALA A 44 -4.84 -12.30 4.59
N GLU A 45 -4.12 -11.27 4.10
CA GLU A 45 -2.71 -11.33 3.64
C GLU A 45 -2.44 -12.38 2.55
N LYS A 46 -3.46 -12.74 1.77
CA LYS A 46 -3.38 -13.68 0.63
C LYS A 46 -3.02 -12.94 -0.66
N PHE A 47 -1.79 -12.44 -0.71
CA PHE A 47 -1.32 -11.55 -1.78
C PHE A 47 -1.31 -12.19 -3.18
N ASP A 48 -1.21 -13.52 -3.27
CA ASP A 48 -1.39 -14.31 -4.49
C ASP A 48 -2.82 -14.18 -5.03
N VAL A 49 -3.81 -14.37 -4.17
CA VAL A 49 -5.24 -14.22 -4.48
C VAL A 49 -5.58 -12.76 -4.79
N VAL A 50 -4.97 -11.78 -4.09
CA VAL A 50 -5.12 -10.36 -4.40
C VAL A 50 -4.75 -10.07 -5.85
N LEU A 51 -3.62 -10.59 -6.35
CA LEU A 51 -3.18 -10.36 -7.72
C LEU A 51 -4.12 -11.04 -8.74
N GLN A 52 -4.49 -12.30 -8.51
CA GLN A 52 -5.40 -13.05 -9.38
C GLN A 52 -6.77 -12.36 -9.52
N GLU A 53 -7.39 -12.02 -8.39
CA GLU A 53 -8.73 -11.43 -8.36
C GLU A 53 -8.73 -9.97 -8.85
N ALA A 54 -7.62 -9.25 -8.71
CA ALA A 54 -7.54 -7.85 -9.12
C ALA A 54 -7.43 -7.67 -10.63
N ASP A 55 -6.80 -8.61 -11.35
CA ASP A 55 -6.81 -8.60 -12.83
C ASP A 55 -8.24 -8.86 -13.36
N LEU A 56 -8.98 -9.78 -12.75
CA LEU A 56 -10.38 -10.09 -13.10
C LEU A 56 -11.35 -8.95 -12.73
N CYS A 57 -11.17 -8.32 -11.57
CA CYS A 57 -11.92 -7.14 -11.13
C CYS A 57 -11.76 -5.95 -12.10
N LEU A 58 -10.55 -5.72 -12.63
CA LEU A 58 -10.26 -4.64 -13.58
C LEU A 58 -10.68 -4.97 -15.03
N GLU A 59 -11.03 -6.23 -15.34
CA GLU A 59 -11.43 -6.64 -16.68
C GLU A 59 -12.66 -5.84 -17.16
N LYS A 60 -12.68 -5.45 -18.44
CA LYS A 60 -13.78 -4.70 -19.09
C LYS A 60 -14.08 -3.29 -18.53
N ASN A 61 -13.30 -2.77 -17.57
CA ASN A 61 -13.15 -1.33 -17.25
C ASN A 61 -14.46 -0.53 -16.96
N GLN A 62 -15.50 -1.16 -16.39
CA GLN A 62 -16.75 -0.47 -16.02
C GLN A 62 -16.77 0.08 -14.58
N LEU A 63 -15.68 -0.11 -13.83
CA LEU A 63 -15.54 0.39 -12.46
C LEU A 63 -15.37 1.92 -12.43
N SER A 64 -15.90 2.56 -11.39
CA SER A 64 -15.60 3.97 -11.12
C SER A 64 -14.10 4.18 -10.83
N LYS A 65 -13.55 5.36 -11.16
CA LYS A 65 -12.13 5.67 -10.91
C LYS A 65 -11.67 5.38 -9.47
N PRO A 66 -12.42 5.73 -8.40
CA PRO A 66 -12.03 5.38 -7.03
C PRO A 66 -11.95 3.87 -6.77
N MET A 67 -12.86 3.08 -7.35
CA MET A 67 -12.80 1.61 -7.25
C MET A 67 -11.59 1.05 -7.99
N GLN A 68 -11.27 1.57 -9.18
CA GLN A 68 -10.06 1.18 -9.91
C GLN A 68 -8.80 1.53 -9.10
N SER A 69 -8.71 2.76 -8.56
CA SER A 69 -7.60 3.21 -7.74
C SER A 69 -7.36 2.29 -6.55
N LEU A 70 -8.42 1.99 -5.77
CA LEU A 70 -8.34 1.06 -4.63
C LEU A 70 -7.78 -0.31 -5.04
N VAL A 71 -8.20 -0.84 -6.18
CA VAL A 71 -7.72 -2.14 -6.68
C VAL A 71 -6.26 -2.06 -7.11
N TYR A 72 -5.84 -0.98 -7.78
CA TYR A 72 -4.43 -0.74 -8.11
C TYR A 72 -3.55 -0.53 -6.87
N TRP A 73 -4.05 0.14 -5.83
CA TRP A 73 -3.39 0.28 -4.53
C TRP A 73 -3.17 -1.09 -3.87
N LEU A 74 -4.19 -1.96 -3.85
CA LEU A 74 -4.09 -3.33 -3.33
C LEU A 74 -3.13 -4.21 -4.15
N LYS A 75 -3.14 -4.10 -5.49
CA LYS A 75 -2.14 -4.77 -6.35
C LYS A 75 -0.72 -4.33 -6.05
N SER A 76 -0.52 -3.03 -5.80
CA SER A 76 0.79 -2.48 -5.47
C SER A 76 1.34 -3.10 -4.18
N ASP A 77 0.53 -3.15 -3.12
CA ASP A 77 0.94 -3.69 -1.83
C ASP A 77 1.21 -5.21 -1.92
N ALA A 78 0.40 -5.95 -2.69
CA ALA A 78 0.66 -7.36 -2.99
C ALA A 78 1.97 -7.59 -3.76
N TYR A 79 2.25 -6.78 -4.80
CA TYR A 79 3.54 -6.84 -5.50
C TYR A 79 4.71 -6.47 -4.58
N ALA A 80 4.55 -5.49 -3.68
CA ALA A 80 5.57 -5.09 -2.72
C ALA A 80 5.89 -6.22 -1.74
N ASN A 81 4.90 -6.96 -1.25
CA ASN A 81 5.10 -8.14 -0.40
C ASN A 81 5.98 -9.21 -1.09
N PHE A 82 5.75 -9.45 -2.38
CA PHE A 82 6.60 -10.32 -3.20
C PHE A 82 7.94 -9.68 -3.64
N LYS A 83 8.29 -8.48 -3.15
CA LYS A 83 9.48 -7.68 -3.55
C LYS A 83 9.55 -7.40 -5.05
N ARG A 84 8.39 -7.42 -5.74
CA ARG A 84 8.21 -7.17 -7.17
C ARG A 84 8.07 -5.67 -7.42
N TYR A 85 9.09 -4.90 -7.00
CA TYR A 85 9.00 -3.45 -6.93
C TYR A 85 8.65 -2.73 -8.24
N PRO A 86 9.12 -3.14 -9.44
CA PRO A 86 8.70 -2.51 -10.69
C PRO A 86 7.18 -2.60 -10.93
N GLN A 87 6.57 -3.75 -10.63
CA GLN A 87 5.11 -3.89 -10.71
C GLN A 87 4.38 -3.16 -9.57
N ALA A 88 4.97 -3.12 -8.37
CA ALA A 88 4.40 -2.38 -7.24
C ALA A 88 4.35 -0.87 -7.51
N ILE A 89 5.43 -0.29 -8.03
CA ILE A 89 5.56 1.12 -8.40
C ILE A 89 4.52 1.48 -9.46
N ALA A 90 4.50 0.76 -10.59
CA ALA A 90 3.55 1.02 -11.67
C ALA A 90 2.08 0.94 -11.22
N ALA A 91 1.75 0.02 -10.30
CA ALA A 91 0.41 -0.08 -9.73
C ALA A 91 0.09 1.09 -8.77
N LYS A 92 1.03 1.55 -7.94
CA LYS A 92 0.80 2.71 -7.04
C LYS A 92 0.69 4.01 -7.85
N GLU A 93 1.54 4.21 -8.86
CA GLU A 93 1.44 5.33 -9.80
C GLU A 93 0.07 5.37 -10.47
N LYS A 94 -0.44 4.22 -10.95
CA LYS A 94 -1.77 4.15 -11.56
C LYS A 94 -2.90 4.43 -10.58
N SER A 95 -2.79 4.01 -9.32
CA SER A 95 -3.74 4.39 -8.27
C SER A 95 -3.76 5.91 -8.05
N ILE A 96 -2.59 6.55 -7.89
CA ILE A 96 -2.49 8.01 -7.71
C ILE A 96 -3.07 8.78 -8.90
N GLU A 97 -2.82 8.32 -10.13
CA GLU A 97 -3.40 8.89 -11.36
C GLU A 97 -4.94 8.81 -11.38
N LEU A 98 -5.51 7.72 -10.85
CA LEU A 98 -6.95 7.47 -10.83
C LEU A 98 -7.69 8.22 -9.72
N ASP A 99 -7.06 8.41 -8.54
CA ASP A 99 -7.58 9.26 -7.47
C ASP A 99 -7.68 10.72 -7.92
N GLY A 100 -6.69 11.21 -8.68
CA GLY A 100 -6.68 12.53 -9.29
C GLY A 100 -6.45 13.70 -8.32
N THR A 101 -6.39 13.45 -7.01
CA THR A 101 -5.97 14.42 -5.98
C THR A 101 -4.66 13.98 -5.32
N PRO A 102 -3.68 14.88 -5.11
CA PRO A 102 -2.46 14.55 -4.40
C PRO A 102 -2.74 14.08 -2.96
N ASN A 103 -2.58 12.77 -2.73
CA ASN A 103 -2.73 12.15 -1.42
C ASN A 103 -1.34 11.93 -0.81
N ALA A 104 -1.05 12.67 0.27
CA ALA A 104 0.21 12.58 1.01
C ALA A 104 0.61 11.12 1.28
N ARG A 105 -0.34 10.29 1.73
CA ARG A 105 -0.08 8.90 2.10
C ARG A 105 0.30 8.05 0.89
N ALA A 106 -0.38 8.20 -0.23
CA ALA A 106 -0.08 7.44 -1.45
C ALA A 106 1.30 7.82 -2.03
N VAL A 107 1.68 9.11 -1.95
CA VAL A 107 3.02 9.59 -2.35
C VAL A 107 4.11 9.02 -1.42
N LEU A 108 3.85 8.90 -0.11
CA LEU A 108 4.78 8.28 0.84
C LEU A 108 4.88 6.76 0.67
N ASP A 109 3.78 6.07 0.37
CA ASP A 109 3.81 4.66 -0.03
C ASP A 109 4.69 4.47 -1.28
N LEU A 110 4.52 5.33 -2.30
CA LEU A 110 5.33 5.30 -3.52
C LEU A 110 6.82 5.61 -3.23
N SER A 111 7.10 6.58 -2.37
CA SER A 111 8.46 6.90 -1.92
C SER A 111 9.13 5.69 -1.25
N ARG A 112 8.42 5.01 -0.34
CA ARG A 112 8.88 3.74 0.27
C ARG A 112 9.20 2.68 -0.80
N LEU A 113 8.32 2.50 -1.79
CA LEU A 113 8.57 1.54 -2.89
C LEU A 113 9.83 1.88 -3.68
N TYR A 114 10.10 3.16 -3.95
CA TYR A 114 11.36 3.57 -4.60
C TYR A 114 12.60 3.33 -3.73
N ARG A 115 12.53 3.56 -2.40
CA ARG A 115 13.62 3.21 -1.47
C ARG A 115 13.92 1.71 -1.52
N GLU A 116 12.90 0.88 -1.35
CA GLU A 116 13.02 -0.59 -1.35
C GLU A 116 13.48 -1.14 -2.72
N ALA A 117 13.18 -0.44 -3.82
CA ALA A 117 13.68 -0.71 -5.17
C ALA A 117 15.14 -0.28 -5.40
N GLY A 118 15.82 0.32 -4.41
CA GLY A 118 17.18 0.83 -4.55
C GLY A 118 17.30 2.20 -5.23
N ASN A 119 16.22 2.97 -5.28
CA ASN A 119 16.19 4.34 -5.81
C ASN A 119 15.77 5.37 -4.73
N PRO A 120 16.61 5.59 -3.70
CA PRO A 120 16.28 6.54 -2.63
C PRO A 120 16.30 8.00 -3.10
N GLN A 121 16.96 8.31 -4.22
CA GLN A 121 16.89 9.66 -4.83
C GLN A 121 15.46 9.99 -5.28
N LYS A 122 14.78 9.07 -5.96
CA LYS A 122 13.38 9.30 -6.36
C LYS A 122 12.45 9.33 -5.16
N ALA A 123 12.76 8.56 -4.12
CA ALA A 123 12.03 8.61 -2.85
C ALA A 123 12.15 9.99 -2.17
N LEU A 124 13.35 10.59 -2.17
CA LEU A 124 13.61 11.93 -1.65
C LEU A 124 12.81 13.01 -2.39
N GLU A 125 12.82 12.98 -3.73
CA GLU A 125 12.02 13.90 -4.57
C GLU A 125 10.52 13.86 -4.20
N LEU A 126 9.96 12.66 -4.03
CA LEU A 126 8.55 12.48 -3.67
C LEU A 126 8.24 13.02 -2.27
N VAL A 127 9.10 12.78 -1.28
CA VAL A 127 8.91 13.31 0.07
C VAL A 127 9.04 14.83 0.09
N GLN A 128 10.00 15.39 -0.65
CA GLN A 128 10.14 16.84 -0.78
C GLN A 128 8.90 17.45 -1.43
N SER A 129 8.33 16.83 -2.48
CA SER A 129 7.10 17.30 -3.11
C SER A 129 5.89 17.33 -2.16
N ASN A 130 5.84 16.42 -1.18
CA ASN A 130 4.84 16.48 -0.11
C ASN A 130 5.09 17.68 0.83
N LEU A 131 6.34 17.90 1.26
CA LEU A 131 6.68 19.05 2.12
C LEU A 131 6.40 20.40 1.43
N ASP A 132 6.80 20.55 0.18
CA ASP A 132 6.56 21.76 -0.63
C ASP A 132 5.05 22.05 -0.79
N ALA A 133 4.24 21.01 -0.92
CA ALA A 133 2.78 21.09 -0.98
C ALA A 133 2.11 21.22 0.42
N ASN A 134 2.88 21.28 1.51
CA ASN A 134 2.41 21.24 2.91
C ASN A 134 1.56 19.99 3.24
N LEU A 135 1.81 18.89 2.54
CA LEU A 135 1.10 17.61 2.66
C LEU A 135 1.77 16.70 3.70
N GLY A 136 0.97 16.27 4.69
CA GLY A 136 1.44 15.41 5.78
C GLY A 136 2.21 16.14 6.88
N GLU A 137 2.19 17.48 6.89
CA GLU A 137 2.45 18.26 8.10
C GLU A 137 1.22 18.26 9.03
N ALA A 138 1.45 18.33 10.34
CA ALA A 138 0.41 18.18 11.35
C ALA A 138 -0.63 19.32 11.33
N GLY A 139 -1.82 19.03 10.79
CA GLY A 139 -3.00 19.89 10.82
C GLY A 139 -4.26 19.08 11.14
N LYS A 140 -5.17 19.63 11.96
CA LYS A 140 -6.33 18.93 12.55
C LYS A 140 -7.23 18.25 11.49
N GLY A 141 -7.08 16.95 11.30
CA GLY A 141 -7.99 16.12 10.50
C GLY A 141 -7.53 14.68 10.35
N ALA A 142 -8.18 13.74 11.05
CA ALA A 142 -8.13 12.30 10.80
C ALA A 142 -6.75 11.62 10.58
N GLY A 143 -5.81 11.82 11.52
CA GLY A 143 -5.30 10.63 12.22
C GLY A 143 -4.08 9.86 11.72
N PHE A 144 -3.06 10.48 11.09
CA PHE A 144 -1.69 9.91 11.07
C PHE A 144 -0.61 11.00 11.11
N ASN A 145 -0.06 11.24 12.30
CA ASN A 145 1.31 11.75 12.46
C ASN A 145 2.26 10.54 12.61
N MET A 146 3.55 10.59 12.28
CA MET A 146 4.35 11.68 11.68
C MET A 146 5.11 11.11 10.46
N PRO A 147 4.42 10.89 9.31
CA PRO A 147 5.00 10.07 8.25
C PRO A 147 6.01 10.81 7.35
N THR A 148 5.79 12.08 7.02
CA THR A 148 6.59 12.78 5.98
C THR A 148 8.05 12.98 6.41
N TYR A 149 8.30 13.55 7.60
CA TYR A 149 9.66 13.72 8.12
C TYR A 149 10.38 12.39 8.40
N TYR A 150 9.64 11.34 8.77
CA TYR A 150 10.17 10.00 8.91
C TYR A 150 10.64 9.42 7.57
N HIS A 151 9.81 9.52 6.52
CA HIS A 151 10.21 9.08 5.18
C HIS A 151 11.32 9.95 4.57
N LEU A 152 11.42 11.24 4.94
CA LEU A 152 12.53 12.11 4.56
C LEU A 152 13.85 11.58 5.15
N GLY A 153 13.88 11.38 6.47
CA GLY A 153 15.04 10.82 7.15
C GLY A 153 15.42 9.43 6.62
N GLN A 154 14.43 8.63 6.24
CA GLN A 154 14.64 7.31 5.64
C GLN A 154 15.27 7.38 4.23
N ALA A 155 14.84 8.31 3.38
CA ALA A 155 15.42 8.50 2.05
C ALA A 155 16.86 9.06 2.13
N LEU A 156 17.09 10.03 3.02
CA LEU A 156 18.42 10.58 3.29
C LEU A 156 19.37 9.54 3.87
N TYR A 157 18.91 8.67 4.78
CA TYR A 157 19.70 7.59 5.34
C TYR A 157 20.17 6.60 4.27
N ASP A 158 19.29 6.23 3.33
CA ASP A 158 19.62 5.33 2.22
C ASP A 158 20.58 5.96 1.19
N LEU A 159 20.57 7.29 1.08
CA LEU A 159 21.57 8.07 0.32
C LEU A 159 22.92 8.20 1.05
N GLY A 160 23.03 7.71 2.29
CA GLY A 160 24.22 7.87 3.14
C GLY A 160 24.35 9.25 3.79
N GLN A 161 23.32 10.11 3.66
CA GLN A 161 23.25 11.46 4.22
C GLN A 161 22.80 11.40 5.68
N TYR A 162 23.61 10.76 6.53
CA TYR A 162 23.21 10.39 7.89
C TYR A 162 22.98 11.61 8.81
N ARG A 163 23.66 12.74 8.57
CA ARG A 163 23.47 13.96 9.35
C ARG A 163 22.11 14.58 9.05
N GLU A 164 21.84 14.78 7.76
CA GLU A 164 20.59 15.31 7.25
C GLU A 164 19.41 14.39 7.60
N ALA A 165 19.62 13.07 7.60
CA ALA A 165 18.65 12.09 8.09
C ALA A 165 18.33 12.32 9.57
N ALA A 166 19.34 12.48 10.42
CA ALA A 166 19.15 12.74 11.85
C ALA A 166 18.46 14.09 12.12
N GLU A 167 18.75 15.11 11.32
CA GLU A 167 18.07 16.41 11.36
C GLU A 167 16.59 16.29 10.95
N ALA A 168 16.28 15.55 9.88
CA ALA A 168 14.91 15.28 9.43
C ALA A 168 14.09 14.53 10.49
N TYR A 169 14.62 13.47 11.09
CA TYR A 169 13.96 12.77 12.20
C TYR A 169 13.77 13.70 13.42
N SER A 170 14.73 14.59 13.69
CA SER A 170 14.63 15.55 14.80
C SER A 170 13.55 16.60 14.57
N ALA A 171 13.43 17.14 13.36
CA ALA A 171 12.33 18.04 12.98
C ALA A 171 10.97 17.34 13.11
N GLY A 172 10.90 16.07 12.70
CA GLY A 172 9.74 15.21 12.92
C GLY A 172 9.38 15.04 14.40
N LEU A 173 10.35 14.70 15.24
CA LEU A 173 10.17 14.50 16.68
C LEU A 173 9.78 15.80 17.43
N GLN A 174 10.11 16.98 16.91
CA GLN A 174 9.58 18.25 17.44
C GLN A 174 8.06 18.38 17.21
N ARG A 175 7.52 17.78 16.14
CA ARG A 175 6.08 17.78 15.83
C ARG A 175 5.34 16.60 16.50
N GLN A 176 6.01 15.47 16.65
CA GLN A 176 5.50 14.29 17.37
C GLN A 176 6.58 13.68 18.28
N PRO A 177 6.64 14.08 19.57
CA PRO A 177 7.67 13.62 20.50
C PRO A 177 7.59 12.13 20.91
N ASP A 178 6.51 11.43 20.59
CA ASP A 178 6.26 10.03 20.98
C ASP A 178 6.43 9.02 19.82
N TYR A 179 6.87 9.47 18.63
CA TYR A 179 7.02 8.59 17.47
C TYR A 179 8.26 7.68 17.58
N ALA A 180 8.10 6.54 18.26
CA ALA A 180 9.14 5.57 18.57
C ALA A 180 10.08 5.26 17.38
N TRP A 181 9.51 5.04 16.19
CA TRP A 181 10.28 4.68 14.99
C TRP A 181 11.27 5.77 14.52
N ALA A 182 10.96 7.06 14.75
CA ALA A 182 11.94 8.12 14.43
C ALA A 182 13.12 8.09 15.38
N PHE A 183 12.94 7.73 16.67
CA PHE A 183 14.07 7.50 17.57
C PHE A 183 14.91 6.30 17.09
N TYR A 184 14.30 5.17 16.74
CA TYR A 184 15.06 4.01 16.24
C TYR A 184 15.92 4.35 15.01
N HIS A 185 15.32 4.99 14.00
CA HIS A 185 16.04 5.32 12.78
C HIS A 185 17.01 6.50 12.91
N ARG A 186 16.77 7.45 13.83
CA ARG A 186 17.75 8.48 14.17
C ARG A 186 18.93 7.89 14.97
N GLY A 187 18.69 6.93 15.84
CA GLY A 187 19.73 6.14 16.51
C GLY A 187 20.62 5.40 15.51
N LEU A 188 20.04 4.78 14.47
CA LEU A 188 20.82 4.20 13.36
C LEU A 188 21.64 5.26 12.60
N ALA A 189 21.10 6.47 12.39
CA ALA A 189 21.85 7.56 11.75
C ALA A 189 23.02 8.04 12.63
N TYR A 190 22.82 8.16 13.94
CA TYR A 190 23.88 8.48 14.91
C TYR A 190 24.95 7.39 14.98
N GLU A 191 24.59 6.10 14.93
CA GLU A 191 25.53 4.99 14.82
C GLU A 191 26.44 5.13 13.58
N LYS A 192 25.87 5.45 12.41
CA LYS A 192 26.63 5.70 11.17
C LYS A 192 27.53 6.94 11.23
N LEU A 193 27.22 7.89 12.10
CA LEU A 193 28.04 9.08 12.38
C LEU A 193 29.10 8.84 13.47
N GLY A 194 29.13 7.66 14.10
CA GLY A 194 30.02 7.35 15.23
C GLY A 194 29.57 7.94 16.58
N LEU A 195 28.35 8.48 16.64
CA LEU A 195 27.77 9.14 17.82
C LEU A 195 27.09 8.11 18.73
N ALA A 196 27.90 7.27 19.37
CA ALA A 196 27.42 6.10 20.11
C ALA A 196 26.52 6.42 21.31
N ASP A 197 26.74 7.55 22.01
CA ASP A 197 25.92 7.92 23.17
C ASP A 197 24.56 8.51 22.76
N ASP A 198 24.52 9.31 21.70
CA ASP A 198 23.27 9.79 21.09
C ASP A 198 22.43 8.61 20.57
N ALA A 199 23.08 7.67 19.85
CA ALA A 199 22.44 6.44 19.39
C ALA A 199 21.85 5.62 20.55
N ARG A 200 22.58 5.47 21.67
CA ARG A 200 22.09 4.80 22.89
C ARG A 200 20.86 5.49 23.47
N GLY A 201 20.87 6.83 23.55
CA GLY A 201 19.75 7.62 24.05
C GLY A 201 18.49 7.45 23.20
N ASP A 202 18.65 7.45 21.89
CA ASP A 202 17.57 7.22 20.92
C ASP A 202 17.03 5.79 20.99
N PHE A 203 17.89 4.77 20.99
CA PHE A 203 17.46 3.38 21.16
C PHE A 203 16.75 3.13 22.51
N SER A 204 17.17 3.82 23.57
CA SER A 204 16.49 3.76 24.88
C SER A 204 15.11 4.41 24.84
N SER A 205 14.97 5.48 24.06
CA SER A 205 13.70 6.19 23.84
C SER A 205 12.74 5.35 22.98
N PHE A 206 13.23 4.70 21.92
CA PHE A 206 12.48 3.71 21.16
C PHE A 206 11.99 2.56 22.06
N ALA A 207 12.87 1.91 22.82
CA ALA A 207 12.51 0.77 23.67
C ALA A 207 11.43 1.11 24.73
N LYS A 208 11.36 2.37 25.18
CA LYS A 208 10.33 2.87 26.10
C LYS A 208 8.99 3.19 25.43
N LEU A 209 9.00 3.62 24.17
CA LEU A 209 7.83 4.14 23.45
C LEU A 209 7.19 3.14 22.48
N VAL A 210 7.95 2.13 22.03
CA VAL A 210 7.47 1.16 21.06
C VAL A 210 6.48 0.18 21.67
N ASP A 211 5.38 -0.06 20.97
CA ASP A 211 4.50 -1.19 21.25
C ASP A 211 5.20 -2.49 20.81
N GLN A 212 5.42 -3.39 21.78
CA GLN A 212 6.22 -4.59 21.62
C GLN A 212 5.72 -5.53 20.51
N GLN A 213 4.42 -5.47 20.15
CA GLN A 213 3.88 -6.30 19.07
C GLN A 213 4.52 -6.00 17.69
N TYR A 214 5.11 -4.82 17.51
CA TYR A 214 5.79 -4.41 16.27
C TYR A 214 7.33 -4.57 16.33
N VAL A 215 7.88 -5.12 17.42
CA VAL A 215 9.33 -5.24 17.61
C VAL A 215 9.84 -6.56 17.04
N GLU A 216 10.16 -6.55 15.74
CA GLU A 216 10.80 -7.67 15.05
C GLU A 216 12.21 -8.01 15.62
N PRO A 217 12.73 -9.23 15.41
CA PRO A 217 14.01 -9.68 15.99
C PRO A 217 15.23 -8.78 15.70
N GLN A 218 15.31 -8.12 14.54
CA GLN A 218 16.43 -7.21 14.27
C GLN A 218 16.47 -5.99 15.20
N HIS A 219 15.31 -5.52 15.66
CA HIS A 219 15.22 -4.40 16.60
C HIS A 219 15.70 -4.85 17.98
N GLN A 220 15.33 -6.07 18.40
CA GLN A 220 15.81 -6.66 19.66
C GLN A 220 17.33 -6.88 19.63
N ALA A 221 17.87 -7.36 18.50
CA ALA A 221 19.33 -7.48 18.31
C ALA A 221 20.03 -6.13 18.42
N LYS A 222 19.52 -5.08 17.76
CA LYS A 222 20.06 -3.72 17.85
C LYS A 222 20.01 -3.16 19.27
N LEU A 223 18.92 -3.40 20.01
CA LEU A 223 18.83 -3.01 21.43
C LEU A 223 19.86 -3.76 22.29
N ALA A 224 20.08 -5.05 22.03
CA ALA A 224 21.05 -5.87 22.76
C ALA A 224 22.51 -5.42 22.55
N GLU A 225 22.88 -4.95 21.34
CA GLU A 225 24.19 -4.33 21.06
C GLU A 225 24.49 -3.16 22.03
N TYR A 226 23.45 -2.38 22.35
CA TYR A 226 23.52 -1.23 23.26
C TYR A 226 23.23 -1.59 24.74
N LYS A 227 22.99 -2.88 25.04
CA LYS A 227 22.60 -3.41 26.36
C LYS A 227 21.28 -2.83 26.88
N ILE A 228 20.34 -2.57 25.97
CA ILE A 228 19.01 -2.06 26.26
C ILE A 228 18.03 -3.23 26.24
N SER A 229 17.14 -3.28 27.24
CA SER A 229 16.03 -4.24 27.28
C SER A 229 14.71 -3.52 27.02
N LEU A 230 13.75 -4.23 26.43
CA LEU A 230 12.35 -3.80 26.44
C LEU A 230 11.78 -3.92 27.86
N PRO A 231 10.78 -3.09 28.25
CA PRO A 231 10.16 -3.11 29.56
C PRO A 231 9.27 -4.35 29.83
#